data_AF-A0A7C5LP12-F1
#
_entry.id   AF-A0A7C5LP12-F1
#
_cell.length_a   1.000
_cell.length_b   1.000
_cell.length_c   1.000
_cell.angle_alpha   90.00
_cell.angle_beta   90.00
_cell.angle_gamma   90.00
#
_symmetry.space_group_name_H-M   'P 1'
#
loop_
_entity.id
_entity.type
_entity.pdbx_description
1 polymer ?
#
loop_
_entity_poly.entity_id
_entity_poly.type
_entity_poly.pdbx_seq_one_letter_code
_entity_poly.pdbx_strand_id
1 'polypeptide(L)'
;MVHPLAFSPILRDTLPEAHALLASANLTLHPAVTRVVLCGSRGPAGGARPDSDVDLTLIVDTGGLPIGPELARLLQEVLDTALENWRGPVEADLAAVFDTQGCGLACFAVRDYRQGACPTGGVDCFGIYKVQRGFDGFVPPIGVRVALVHPCLTIWQAEAGGDA
;
A
#
# COMPACT_ATOMS: atom_id res chain seq x y z
N MET A 1 10.25 13.79 16.47
CA MET A 1 11.41 13.09 15.89
C MET A 1 10.82 11.99 15.02
N VAL A 2 10.95 12.08 13.70
CA VAL A 2 10.44 11.05 12.78
C VAL A 2 11.52 9.97 12.74
N HIS A 3 11.22 8.77 13.23
CA HIS A 3 12.14 7.66 13.09
C HIS A 3 12.13 7.19 11.64
N PRO A 4 13.30 6.91 11.03
CA PRO A 4 13.35 6.35 9.70
C PRO A 4 12.51 5.07 9.63
N LEU A 5 11.72 4.93 8.57
CA LEU A 5 10.95 3.71 8.37
C LEU A 5 11.90 2.53 8.20
N ALA A 6 11.80 1.53 9.08
CA ALA A 6 12.60 0.31 8.98
C ALA A 6 11.93 -0.65 8.00
N PHE A 7 12.37 -0.64 6.73
CA PHE A 7 11.87 -1.58 5.74
C PHE A 7 12.27 -3.03 6.03
N SER A 8 11.45 -3.97 5.58
CA SER A 8 11.72 -5.41 5.66
C SER A 8 13.04 -5.74 4.93
N PRO A 9 13.94 -6.56 5.54
CA PRO A 9 15.20 -6.96 4.91
C PRO A 9 15.02 -7.60 3.53
N ILE A 10 13.90 -8.30 3.30
CA ILE A 10 13.60 -8.93 2.02
C ILE A 10 13.54 -7.92 0.86
N LEU A 11 13.12 -6.67 1.13
CA LEU A 11 13.10 -5.62 0.11
C LEU A 11 14.51 -5.33 -0.40
N ARG A 12 15.48 -5.15 0.51
CA ARG A 12 16.89 -4.95 0.14
C ARG A 12 17.46 -6.15 -0.60
N ASP A 13 17.14 -7.34 -0.12
CA ASP A 13 17.76 -8.57 -0.61
C ASP A 13 17.20 -8.99 -1.98
N THR A 14 15.94 -8.64 -2.30
CA THR A 14 15.28 -9.04 -3.55
C THR A 14 15.10 -7.93 -4.57
N LEU A 15 15.02 -6.67 -4.12
CA LEU A 15 14.79 -5.48 -4.96
C LEU A 15 15.69 -4.31 -4.46
N PRO A 16 17.02 -4.44 -4.56
CA PRO A 16 17.96 -3.49 -3.95
C PRO A 16 17.83 -2.06 -4.49
N GLU A 17 17.45 -1.89 -5.76
CA GLU A 17 17.22 -0.57 -6.36
C GLU A 17 15.96 0.10 -5.78
N ALA A 18 14.87 -0.64 -5.64
CA ALA A 18 13.66 -0.14 -5.00
C ALA A 18 13.90 0.18 -3.52
N HIS A 19 14.66 -0.65 -2.81
CA HIS A 19 15.10 -0.39 -1.45
C HIS A 19 15.88 0.93 -1.35
N ALA A 20 16.90 1.12 -2.19
CA ALA A 20 17.73 2.33 -2.17
C ALA A 20 16.89 3.59 -2.46
N LEU A 21 15.99 3.51 -3.44
CA LEU A 21 15.04 4.57 -3.75
C LEU A 21 14.19 4.91 -2.53
N LEU A 22 13.49 3.93 -1.96
CA LEU A 22 12.59 4.12 -0.82
C LEU A 22 13.31 4.64 0.43
N ALA A 23 14.53 4.15 0.69
CA ALA A 23 15.36 4.62 1.80
C ALA A 23 15.77 6.09 1.65
N SER A 24 15.96 6.56 0.41
CA SER A 24 16.28 7.96 0.12
C SER A 24 15.05 8.86 -0.02
N ALA A 25 13.87 8.29 -0.26
CA ALA A 25 12.67 9.02 -0.62
C ALA A 25 11.89 9.60 0.58
N ASN A 26 12.36 9.39 1.82
CA ASN A 26 11.73 9.92 3.04
C ASN A 26 10.22 9.56 3.15
N LEU A 27 9.87 8.30 2.86
CA LEU A 27 8.50 7.82 3.02
C LEU A 27 8.09 7.91 4.50
N THR A 28 7.13 8.78 4.80
CA THR A 28 6.50 8.90 6.12
C THR A 28 5.12 8.26 6.08
N LEU A 29 4.78 7.46 7.09
CA LEU A 29 3.48 6.80 7.18
C LEU A 29 2.62 7.43 8.26
N HIS A 30 1.33 7.56 7.97
CA HIS A 30 0.32 7.89 8.96
C HIS A 30 0.14 6.72 9.95
N PRO A 31 -0.14 6.96 11.26
CA PRO A 31 -0.26 5.89 12.26
C PRO A 31 -1.32 4.82 11.96
N ALA A 32 -2.33 5.15 11.15
CA ALA A 32 -3.36 4.19 10.72
C ALA A 32 -2.86 3.18 9.67
N VAL A 33 -1.69 3.39 9.06
CA VAL A 33 -1.12 2.43 8.12
C VAL A 33 -0.57 1.25 8.90
N THR A 34 -1.09 0.05 8.64
CA THR A 34 -0.64 -1.20 9.29
C THR A 34 0.35 -1.97 8.44
N ARG A 35 0.34 -1.77 7.11
CA ARG A 35 1.24 -2.46 6.19
C ARG A 35 1.44 -1.66 4.91
N VAL A 36 2.65 -1.71 4.36
CA VAL A 36 2.97 -1.15 3.04
C VAL A 36 3.35 -2.28 2.10
N VAL A 37 2.73 -2.27 0.93
CA VAL A 37 2.93 -3.28 -0.10
C VAL A 37 3.44 -2.60 -1.37
N LEU A 38 4.58 -3.05 -1.87
CA LEU A 38 5.17 -2.63 -3.14
C LEU A 38 4.70 -3.57 -4.25
N CYS A 39 4.14 -3.03 -5.31
CA CYS A 39 3.74 -3.78 -6.50
C CYS A 39 4.33 -3.12 -7.76
N GLY A 40 3.86 -3.51 -8.95
CA GLY A 40 4.23 -2.85 -10.20
C GLY A 40 5.69 -3.08 -10.63
N SER A 41 6.16 -2.23 -11.56
CA SER A 41 7.40 -2.46 -12.31
C SER A 41 8.68 -2.34 -11.46
N ARG A 42 8.67 -1.47 -10.44
CA ARG A 42 9.72 -1.38 -9.42
C ARG A 42 9.58 -2.42 -8.31
N GLY A 43 8.43 -3.06 -8.24
CA GLY A 43 8.17 -4.19 -7.37
C GLY A 43 8.56 -5.52 -8.00
N PRO A 44 7.97 -6.63 -7.50
CA PRO A 44 8.30 -7.98 -7.97
C PRO A 44 7.94 -8.27 -9.43
N ALA A 45 7.13 -7.44 -10.09
CA ALA A 45 6.83 -7.61 -11.51
C ALA A 45 8.06 -7.30 -12.39
N GLY A 46 8.94 -6.41 -11.91
CA GLY A 46 10.16 -6.01 -12.59
C GLY A 46 9.91 -5.19 -13.87
N GLY A 47 11.00 -4.91 -14.59
CA GLY A 47 10.94 -4.17 -15.86
C GLY A 47 10.81 -2.65 -15.72
N ALA A 48 11.09 -2.10 -14.53
CA ALA A 48 11.14 -0.66 -14.32
C ALA A 48 12.18 0.01 -15.24
N ARG A 49 11.80 1.15 -15.79
CA ARG A 49 12.72 2.12 -16.39
C ARG A 49 13.23 3.08 -15.30
N PRO A 50 14.31 3.83 -15.56
CA PRO A 50 14.83 4.78 -14.59
C PRO A 50 13.81 5.81 -14.09
N ASP A 51 12.85 6.18 -14.94
CA ASP A 51 11.78 7.16 -14.71
C ASP A 51 10.44 6.54 -14.33
N SER A 52 10.34 5.20 -14.22
CA SER A 52 9.09 4.57 -13.80
C SER A 52 8.69 5.01 -12.40
N ASP A 53 7.39 5.16 -12.17
CA ASP A 53 6.85 5.49 -10.86
C ASP A 53 6.99 4.31 -9.89
N VAL A 54 6.76 4.57 -8.60
CA VAL A 54 6.71 3.52 -7.57
C VAL A 54 5.29 3.31 -7.09
N ASP A 55 4.76 2.09 -7.31
CA ASP A 55 3.41 1.71 -6.89
C ASP A 55 3.41 1.20 -5.45
N LEU A 56 2.85 1.99 -4.52
CA LEU A 56 2.71 1.60 -3.13
C LEU A 56 1.23 1.51 -2.73
N THR A 57 0.87 0.36 -2.18
CA THR A 57 -0.42 0.17 -1.51
C THR A 57 -0.23 0.31 0.00
N LEU A 58 -0.88 1.31 0.58
CA LEU A 58 -0.93 1.56 2.01
C LEU A 58 -2.17 0.87 2.57
N ILE A 59 -1.97 -0.19 3.35
CA ILE A 59 -3.06 -0.90 4.02
C ILE A 59 -3.40 -0.14 5.30
N VAL A 60 -4.64 0.30 5.42
CA VAL A 60 -5.11 1.18 6.49
C VAL A 60 -6.04 0.43 7.44
N ASP A 61 -5.76 0.52 8.73
CA ASP A 61 -6.75 0.21 9.76
C ASP A 61 -7.73 1.36 9.89
N THR A 62 -9.00 1.08 9.58
CA THR A 62 -10.06 2.08 9.60
C THR A 62 -10.71 2.22 10.96
N GLY A 63 -10.35 1.39 11.95
CA GLY A 63 -11.02 1.36 13.25
C GLY A 63 -12.52 1.02 13.14
N GLY A 64 -12.95 0.39 12.03
CA GLY A 64 -14.35 0.08 11.77
C GLY A 64 -15.19 1.24 11.23
N LEU A 65 -14.57 2.34 10.78
CA LEU A 65 -15.30 3.45 10.15
C LEU A 65 -16.07 2.97 8.91
N PRO A 66 -17.37 3.31 8.78
CA PRO A 66 -18.13 2.99 7.58
C PRO A 66 -17.66 3.84 6.39
N ILE A 67 -17.97 3.38 5.17
CA ILE A 67 -17.71 4.16 3.94
C ILE A 67 -18.53 5.45 4.01
N GLY A 68 -17.82 6.58 4.01
CA GLY A 68 -18.41 7.91 4.16
C GLY A 68 -17.35 8.99 4.35
N PRO A 69 -17.76 10.22 4.69
CA PRO A 69 -16.85 11.37 4.77
C PRO A 69 -15.71 11.21 5.78
N GLU A 70 -15.97 10.58 6.94
CA GLU A 70 -14.94 10.38 7.96
C GLU A 70 -13.84 9.41 7.50
N LEU A 71 -14.24 8.30 6.88
CA LEU A 71 -13.29 7.37 6.28
C LEU A 71 -12.53 8.02 5.12
N ALA A 72 -13.21 8.80 4.27
CA ALA A 72 -12.56 9.53 3.17
C ALA A 72 -11.48 10.48 3.71
N ARG A 73 -11.79 11.26 4.75
CA ARG A 73 -10.83 12.16 5.40
C ARG A 73 -9.63 11.38 5.95
N LEU A 74 -9.84 10.26 6.63
CA LEU A 74 -8.74 9.42 7.13
C LEU A 74 -7.85 8.93 5.98
N LEU A 75 -8.44 8.39 4.92
CA LEU A 75 -7.69 7.84 3.80
C LEU A 75 -6.94 8.92 3.01
N GLN A 76 -7.53 10.12 2.89
CA GLN A 76 -6.85 11.29 2.36
C GLN A 76 -5.65 11.71 3.23
N GLU A 77 -5.83 11.83 4.55
CA GLU A 77 -4.73 12.14 5.48
C GLU A 77 -3.60 11.10 5.43
N VAL A 78 -3.92 9.82 5.24
CA VAL A 78 -2.92 8.75 5.01
C VAL A 78 -2.10 9.03 3.76
N LEU A 79 -2.75 9.35 2.64
CA LEU A 79 -2.07 9.62 1.37
C LEU A 79 -1.25 10.92 1.43
N ASP A 80 -1.84 11.99 1.98
CA ASP A 80 -1.19 13.29 2.13
C ASP A 80 0.07 13.17 3.00
N THR A 81 -0.01 12.44 4.12
CA THR A 81 1.15 12.19 5.00
C THR A 81 2.33 11.60 4.22
N ALA A 82 2.07 10.65 3.33
CA ALA A 82 3.11 10.03 2.51
C ALA A 82 3.60 10.94 1.38
N LEU A 83 2.68 11.58 0.64
CA LEU A 83 2.99 12.41 -0.52
C LEU A 83 3.72 13.71 -0.14
N GLU A 84 3.28 14.40 0.90
CA GLU A 84 3.91 15.66 1.35
C GLU A 84 5.35 15.47 1.82
N ASN A 85 5.66 14.27 2.32
CA ASN A 85 6.99 13.90 2.81
C ASN A 85 7.85 13.20 1.77
N TRP A 86 7.29 12.78 0.64
CA TRP A 86 8.01 12.10 -0.42
C TRP A 86 9.07 13.01 -1.07
N ARG A 87 10.30 12.52 -1.12
CA ARG A 87 11.48 13.18 -1.72
C ARG A 87 12.19 12.28 -2.74
N GLY A 88 11.53 11.23 -3.21
CA GLY A 88 12.07 10.34 -4.22
C GLY A 88 12.25 11.03 -5.58
N PRO A 89 13.17 10.54 -6.42
CA PRO A 89 13.44 11.13 -7.73
C PRO A 89 12.38 10.80 -8.80
N VAL A 90 11.37 9.97 -8.47
CA VAL A 90 10.25 9.58 -9.33
C VAL A 90 8.93 9.76 -8.58
N GLU A 91 7.79 9.76 -9.29
CA GLU A 91 6.48 9.89 -8.64
C GLU A 91 6.16 8.63 -7.80
N ALA A 92 5.43 8.83 -6.71
CA ALA A 92 4.89 7.75 -5.90
C ALA A 92 3.39 7.60 -6.21
N ASP A 93 3.05 6.49 -6.87
CA ASP A 93 1.67 6.12 -7.14
C ASP A 93 1.10 5.39 -5.92
N LEU A 94 0.39 6.15 -5.09
CA LEU A 94 -0.14 5.66 -3.83
C LEU A 94 -1.62 5.25 -3.95
N ALA A 95 -1.96 4.15 -3.28
CA ALA A 95 -3.34 3.75 -3.04
C ALA A 95 -3.53 3.44 -1.56
N ALA A 96 -4.56 4.04 -0.94
CA ALA A 96 -4.97 3.67 0.40
C ALA A 96 -6.03 2.57 0.29
N VAL A 97 -5.73 1.41 0.88
CA VAL A 97 -6.56 0.21 0.78
C VAL A 97 -7.02 -0.19 2.17
N PHE A 98 -8.29 -0.54 2.30
CA PHE A 98 -8.89 -0.96 3.56
C PHE A 98 -9.71 -2.23 3.41
N ASP A 99 -9.85 -2.94 4.52
CA ASP A 99 -10.57 -4.21 4.57
C ASP A 99 -12.08 -3.97 4.66
N THR A 100 -12.83 -4.43 3.66
CA THR A 100 -14.29 -4.37 3.66
C THR A 100 -14.94 -5.64 4.18
N GLN A 101 -14.16 -6.71 4.36
CA GLN A 101 -14.64 -8.07 4.67
C GLN A 101 -14.15 -8.59 6.02
N GLY A 102 -13.25 -7.87 6.70
CA GLY A 102 -12.64 -8.31 7.95
C GLY A 102 -11.71 -9.52 7.80
N CYS A 103 -11.11 -9.71 6.61
CA CYS A 103 -10.21 -10.82 6.31
C CYS A 103 -8.72 -10.52 6.54
N GLY A 104 -8.39 -9.34 7.09
CA GLY A 104 -7.03 -8.83 7.30
C GLY A 104 -6.26 -8.57 5.99
N LEU A 105 -6.96 -8.60 4.85
CA LEU A 105 -6.35 -8.51 3.52
C LEU A 105 -5.14 -9.45 3.37
N ALA A 106 -5.29 -10.70 3.81
CA ALA A 106 -4.22 -11.69 3.78
C ALA A 106 -3.66 -11.94 2.36
N CYS A 107 -4.49 -11.71 1.33
CA CYS A 107 -4.07 -11.80 -0.06
C CYS A 107 -2.96 -10.80 -0.43
N PHE A 108 -2.84 -9.65 0.24
CA PHE A 108 -1.75 -8.69 0.03
C PHE A 108 -0.44 -9.09 0.74
N ALA A 109 -0.47 -10.09 1.62
CA ALA A 109 0.74 -10.60 2.31
C ALA A 109 1.54 -11.58 1.45
N VAL A 110 0.94 -12.17 0.42
CA VAL A 110 1.60 -13.15 -0.44
C VAL A 110 2.24 -12.49 -1.65
N ARG A 111 3.35 -13.06 -2.13
CA ARG A 111 4.02 -12.51 -3.32
C ARG A 111 3.19 -12.67 -4.57
N ASP A 112 2.81 -13.91 -4.85
CA ASP A 112 2.08 -14.30 -6.05
C ASP A 112 0.64 -14.67 -5.69
N TYR A 113 -0.31 -14.18 -6.46
CA TYR A 113 -1.71 -14.52 -6.24
C TYR A 113 -1.95 -16.02 -6.46
N ARG A 114 -2.69 -16.63 -5.54
CA ARG A 114 -3.19 -18.00 -5.66
C ARG A 114 -4.68 -17.98 -5.34
N GLN A 115 -5.47 -18.85 -5.97
CA GLN A 115 -6.93 -18.83 -5.85
C GLN A 115 -7.43 -18.93 -4.39
N GLY A 116 -6.68 -19.59 -3.50
CA GLY A 116 -6.98 -19.67 -2.06
C GLY A 116 -6.37 -18.57 -1.19
N ALA A 117 -5.63 -17.62 -1.76
CA ALA A 117 -4.98 -16.54 -0.99
C ALA A 117 -5.99 -15.47 -0.52
N CYS A 118 -7.15 -15.37 -1.17
CA CYS A 118 -8.23 -14.48 -0.77
C CYS A 118 -9.45 -15.31 -0.32
N PRO A 119 -9.87 -15.22 0.96
CA PRO A 119 -10.97 -16.03 1.47
C PRO A 119 -12.33 -15.64 0.86
N THR A 120 -12.44 -14.46 0.24
CA THR A 120 -13.67 -13.94 -0.35
C THR A 120 -13.68 -14.02 -1.88
N GLY A 121 -12.73 -14.75 -2.49
CA GLY A 121 -12.69 -15.01 -3.93
C GLY A 121 -11.94 -13.97 -4.76
N GLY A 122 -11.39 -12.92 -4.14
CA GLY A 122 -10.42 -12.01 -4.77
C GLY A 122 -11.01 -10.99 -5.73
N VAL A 123 -12.32 -10.76 -5.72
CA VAL A 123 -13.02 -9.71 -6.48
C VAL A 123 -13.71 -8.78 -5.49
N ASP A 124 -13.47 -7.46 -5.60
CA ASP A 124 -14.02 -6.41 -4.73
C ASP A 124 -13.90 -6.69 -3.22
N CYS A 125 -12.87 -7.45 -2.82
CA CYS A 125 -12.66 -7.87 -1.44
C CYS A 125 -12.02 -6.80 -0.54
N PHE A 126 -11.76 -5.61 -1.07
CA PHE A 126 -11.14 -4.49 -0.38
C PHE A 126 -11.69 -3.19 -0.95
N GLY A 127 -11.65 -2.14 -0.13
CA GLY A 127 -11.94 -0.77 -0.57
C GLY A 127 -10.65 -0.08 -0.99
N ILE A 128 -10.76 0.87 -1.92
CA ILE A 128 -9.63 1.67 -2.41
C ILE A 128 -10.02 3.13 -2.37
N TYR A 129 -9.10 3.95 -1.89
CA TYR A 129 -9.12 5.40 -2.03
C TYR A 129 -7.86 5.83 -2.75
N LYS A 130 -8.00 6.69 -3.75
CA LYS A 130 -6.89 7.20 -4.55
C LYS A 130 -7.01 8.70 -4.76
N VAL A 131 -5.85 9.34 -4.83
CA VAL A 131 -5.68 10.72 -5.29
C VAL A 131 -4.80 10.67 -6.53
N GLN A 132 -5.39 10.75 -7.72
CA GLN A 132 -4.66 10.73 -9.00
C GLN A 132 -5.35 11.68 -9.98
N ARG A 133 -4.57 12.46 -10.74
CA ARG A 133 -4.97 13.49 -11.74
C ARG A 133 -6.46 13.48 -12.14
N GLY A 134 -7.27 14.26 -11.41
CA GLY A 134 -8.71 14.46 -11.69
C GLY A 134 -9.67 13.51 -10.95
N PHE A 135 -9.15 12.62 -10.11
CA PHE A 135 -9.91 11.72 -9.26
C PHE A 135 -9.38 11.77 -7.82
N ASP A 136 -10.27 12.09 -6.90
CA ASP A 136 -10.05 12.04 -5.46
C ASP A 136 -11.29 11.38 -4.85
N GLY A 137 -11.12 10.18 -4.31
CA GLY A 137 -12.23 9.47 -3.69
C GLY A 137 -12.13 7.96 -3.67
N PHE A 138 -13.25 7.35 -3.28
CA PHE A 138 -13.44 5.91 -3.28
C PHE A 138 -13.56 5.38 -4.70
N VAL A 139 -12.80 4.33 -5.00
CA VAL A 139 -13.01 3.52 -6.20
C VAL A 139 -14.26 2.65 -5.96
N PRO A 140 -15.32 2.76 -6.78
CA PRO A 140 -16.51 1.92 -6.62
C PRO A 140 -16.18 0.43 -6.83
N PRO A 141 -17.01 -0.50 -6.31
CA PRO A 141 -16.85 -1.93 -6.57
C PRO A 141 -17.20 -2.23 -8.04
N ILE A 142 -16.18 -2.17 -8.90
CA ILE A 142 -16.28 -2.34 -10.35
C ILE A 142 -15.73 -3.71 -10.80
N GLY A 143 -15.64 -4.69 -9.89
CA GLY A 143 -15.02 -5.97 -10.17
C GLY A 143 -13.50 -5.95 -10.08
N VAL A 144 -12.93 -5.18 -9.15
CA VAL A 144 -11.49 -5.11 -8.93
C VAL A 144 -10.96 -6.47 -8.50
N ARG A 145 -10.07 -7.06 -9.29
CA ARG A 145 -9.50 -8.38 -9.04
C ARG A 145 -8.15 -8.24 -8.35
N VAL A 146 -7.99 -8.78 -7.15
CA VAL A 146 -6.71 -8.81 -6.41
C VAL A 146 -5.59 -9.39 -7.27
N ALA A 147 -5.90 -10.41 -8.07
CA ALA A 147 -4.94 -11.04 -8.97
C ALA A 147 -4.24 -10.07 -9.93
N LEU A 148 -4.86 -8.92 -10.26
CA LEU A 148 -4.26 -7.89 -11.13
C LEU A 148 -3.30 -6.97 -10.40
N VAL A 149 -3.34 -6.96 -9.06
CA VAL A 149 -2.41 -6.18 -8.24
C VAL A 149 -1.08 -6.92 -8.09
N HIS A 150 -1.12 -8.25 -8.08
CA HIS A 150 0.07 -9.10 -7.96
C HIS A 150 0.94 -9.11 -9.24
N PRO A 151 2.25 -9.39 -9.10
CA PRO A 151 2.94 -9.77 -7.86
C PRO A 151 3.27 -8.57 -6.97
N CYS A 152 3.30 -8.81 -5.66
CA CYS A 152 3.48 -7.77 -4.65
C CYS A 152 4.49 -8.20 -3.58
N LEU A 153 5.00 -7.25 -2.80
CA LEU A 153 5.91 -7.51 -1.70
C LEU A 153 5.52 -6.64 -0.51
N THR A 154 5.29 -7.25 0.65
CA THR A 154 5.18 -6.48 1.89
C THR A 154 6.55 -5.94 2.26
N ILE A 155 6.69 -4.61 2.25
CA ILE A 155 7.97 -3.92 2.49
C ILE A 155 8.05 -3.29 3.87
N TRP A 156 6.92 -3.13 4.55
CA TRP A 156 6.83 -2.66 5.93
C TRP A 156 5.53 -3.14 6.56
N GLN A 157 5.54 -3.39 7.86
CA GLN A 157 4.36 -3.71 8.65
C GLN A 157 4.52 -3.12 10.05
N ALA A 158 3.45 -2.55 10.60
CA ALA A 158 3.43 -2.11 11.97
C ALA A 158 3.66 -3.31 12.90
N GLU A 159 4.44 -3.11 13.97
CA GLU A 159 4.48 -4.10 15.04
C GLU A 159 3.06 -4.22 15.61
N ALA A 160 2.53 -5.44 15.68
CA ALA A 160 1.27 -5.66 16.38
C ALA A 160 1.47 -5.15 17.80
N GLY A 161 0.71 -4.14 18.21
CA GLY A 161 0.87 -3.47 19.49
C GLY A 161 1.01 -4.51 20.60
N GLY A 162 2.22 -4.66 21.12
CA GLY A 162 2.40 -5.24 22.43
C GLY A 162 1.91 -4.19 23.39
N ASP A 163 0.81 -4.47 24.08
CA ASP A 163 0.43 -3.73 25.27
C ASP A 163 1.67 -3.57 26.15
N ALA A 164 2.09 -2.32 26.34
CA ALA A 164 3.06 -1.91 27.34
C ALA A 164 2.35 -1.03 28.37
#